data_AF-A0A2H9TIR9-F1
#
_entry.id   AF-A0A2H9TIR9-F1
#
_cell.length_a   1.000
_cell.length_b   1.000
_cell.length_c   1.000
_cell.angle_alpha   90.00
_cell.angle_beta   90.00
_cell.angle_gamma   90.00
#
_symmetry.space_group_name_H-M   'P 1'
#
loop_
_entity.id
_entity.type
_entity.pdbx_description
1 polymer ?
#
loop_
_entity_poly.entity_id
_entity_poly.type
_entity_poly.pdbx_seq_one_letter_code
_entity_poly.pdbx_strand_id
1 'polypeptide(L)'
;MLPILQRRTTVLILYFSIAANVLFVGERFYRRLAMILEEEDDLDVGRMLHVGNSNGRPVMNLSSGEQCVQHYGNGTCSDNYPTYHGQRLTHVVMPFHTSQVGRVEGNLRLWQTFPPCSREGQPASPLTGYHLVLYSSADSKKKAYIAELEARLQAAVANLTSDVLSCFQSIEIQHANLSGSSDTYYKGTRLMIEKLLVGKVKLQYPGQYVFYMEPDCYPIRSNWLNALDTSVRWPQPSFWMKGSIYRGYNKGVYATRHPPQYFHMNGNALYNVGDRQFRAWYIRHYRPYVQAATPRKDRSFDTDFWRFLYDLENIMVVRQVIHKFVYAEIVMNYWKSSYSVAKLRETFPNTYLVHGGYQKP
;
A
#
# COMPACT_ATOMS: atom_id res chain seq x y z
N MET A 1 16.12 66.12 -11.57
CA MET A 1 15.71 65.16 -12.63
C MET A 1 15.84 63.68 -12.25
N LEU A 2 16.68 63.28 -11.28
CA LEU A 2 16.79 61.87 -10.83
C LEU A 2 15.51 61.18 -10.29
N PRO A 3 14.53 61.86 -9.63
CA PRO A 3 13.38 61.17 -9.02
C PRO A 3 12.37 60.58 -10.03
N ILE A 4 12.36 61.09 -11.26
CA ILE A 4 11.37 60.71 -12.28
C ILE A 4 11.77 59.42 -13.00
N LEU A 5 13.08 59.20 -13.21
CA LEU A 5 13.56 57.94 -13.79
C LEU A 5 13.31 56.75 -12.86
N GLN A 6 13.53 56.93 -11.54
CA GLN A 6 13.40 55.84 -10.57
C GLN A 6 11.95 55.33 -10.40
N ARG A 7 10.96 56.23 -10.54
CA ARG A 7 9.54 55.84 -10.56
C ARG A 7 9.15 55.05 -11.80
N ARG A 8 9.69 55.40 -12.98
CA ARG A 8 9.39 54.69 -14.24
C ARG A 8 9.95 53.27 -14.25
N THR A 9 11.14 53.05 -13.72
CA THR A 9 11.75 51.71 -13.63
C THR A 9 10.97 50.80 -12.69
N THR A 10 10.49 51.33 -11.56
CA THR A 10 9.72 50.55 -10.58
C THR A 10 8.38 50.08 -11.14
N VAL A 11 7.69 50.94 -11.90
CA VAL A 11 6.41 50.58 -12.55
C VAL A 11 6.61 49.52 -13.64
N LEU A 12 7.67 49.63 -14.45
CA LEU A 12 7.99 48.62 -15.48
C LEU A 12 8.29 47.25 -14.88
N ILE A 13 9.06 47.18 -13.79
CA ILE A 13 9.35 45.92 -13.08
C ILE A 13 8.05 45.28 -12.56
N LEU A 14 7.13 46.09 -12.02
CA LEU A 14 5.85 45.59 -11.53
C LEU A 14 4.99 45.01 -12.66
N TYR A 15 4.91 45.70 -13.80
CA TYR A 15 4.14 45.25 -14.97
C TYR A 15 4.71 43.97 -15.56
N PHE A 16 6.03 43.87 -15.72
CA PHE A 16 6.67 42.63 -16.19
C PHE A 16 6.46 41.46 -15.23
N SER A 17 6.52 41.72 -13.92
CA SER A 17 6.27 40.69 -12.91
C SER A 17 4.81 40.20 -12.96
N ILE A 18 3.84 41.08 -13.14
CA ILE A 18 2.42 40.70 -13.27
C ILE A 18 2.19 39.92 -14.57
N ALA A 19 2.70 40.39 -15.71
CA ALA A 19 2.54 39.73 -16.99
C ALA A 19 3.17 38.31 -17.02
N ALA A 20 4.36 38.15 -16.43
CA ALA A 20 5.02 36.85 -16.30
C ALA A 20 4.20 35.88 -15.44
N ASN A 21 3.60 36.35 -14.34
CA ASN A 21 2.73 35.53 -13.49
C ASN A 21 1.44 35.10 -14.21
N VAL A 22 0.82 36.00 -14.99
CA VAL A 22 -0.40 35.67 -15.75
C VAL A 22 -0.12 34.62 -16.84
N LEU A 23 0.98 34.76 -17.57
CA LEU A 23 1.38 33.78 -18.59
C LEU A 23 1.68 32.40 -17.97
N PHE A 24 2.37 32.38 -16.84
CA PHE A 24 2.70 31.14 -16.13
C PHE A 24 1.44 30.41 -15.62
N VAL A 25 0.45 31.16 -15.11
CA VAL A 25 -0.83 30.59 -14.67
C VAL A 25 -1.67 30.09 -15.85
N GLY A 26 -1.70 30.84 -16.96
CA GLY A 26 -2.45 30.48 -18.17
C GLY A 26 -1.95 29.18 -18.82
N GLU A 27 -0.64 29.02 -18.95
CA GLU A 27 -0.05 27.80 -19.53
C GLU A 27 -0.34 26.56 -18.67
N ARG A 28 -0.28 26.69 -17.33
CA ARG A 28 -0.60 25.60 -16.39
C ARG A 28 -2.08 25.20 -16.46
N PHE A 29 -3.00 26.17 -16.61
CA PHE A 29 -4.43 25.88 -16.73
C PHE A 29 -4.75 25.12 -18.03
N TYR A 30 -4.14 25.52 -19.15
CA TYR A 30 -4.36 24.88 -20.45
C TYR A 30 -3.88 23.42 -20.50
N ARG A 31 -2.69 23.13 -19.95
CA ARG A 31 -2.17 21.75 -19.86
C ARG A 31 -3.05 20.82 -19.04
N ARG A 32 -3.73 21.36 -18.01
CA ARG A 32 -4.61 20.57 -17.14
C ARG A 32 -5.92 20.19 -17.82
N LEU A 33 -6.43 21.04 -18.71
CA LEU A 33 -7.65 20.79 -19.50
C LEU A 33 -7.42 19.75 -20.60
N ALA A 34 -6.28 19.78 -21.28
CA ALA A 34 -5.96 18.82 -22.33
C ALA A 34 -5.90 17.35 -21.84
N MET A 35 -5.40 17.12 -20.62
CA MET A 35 -5.30 15.76 -20.05
C MET A 35 -6.64 15.14 -19.65
N ILE A 36 -7.69 15.95 -19.41
CA ILE A 36 -9.00 15.44 -18.99
C ILE A 36 -9.79 14.87 -20.18
N LEU A 37 -9.47 15.28 -21.40
CA LEU A 37 -10.25 14.93 -22.60
C LEU A 37 -9.82 13.62 -23.28
N GLU A 38 -8.73 12.97 -22.85
CA GLU A 38 -8.17 11.78 -23.51
C GLU A 38 -8.48 10.44 -22.81
N GLU A 39 -9.19 10.41 -21.66
CA GLU A 39 -9.22 9.23 -20.77
C GLU A 39 -10.52 8.39 -20.77
N GLU A 40 -11.44 8.52 -21.75
CA GLU A 40 -12.73 7.80 -21.75
C GLU A 40 -12.74 6.37 -22.40
N ASP A 41 -11.65 5.88 -23.00
CA ASP A 41 -11.74 4.75 -23.95
C ASP A 41 -11.25 3.34 -23.51
N ASP A 42 -11.02 3.04 -22.22
CA ASP A 42 -10.51 1.69 -21.84
C ASP A 42 -11.17 1.10 -20.58
N LEU A 43 -12.24 0.32 -20.79
CA LEU A 43 -12.82 -0.58 -19.78
C LEU A 43 -13.25 -1.93 -20.38
N ASP A 44 -12.33 -2.90 -20.37
CA ASP A 44 -12.67 -4.33 -20.46
C ASP A 44 -12.10 -5.07 -19.24
N VAL A 45 -12.94 -5.80 -18.51
CA VAL A 45 -12.64 -6.39 -17.19
C VAL A 45 -12.76 -7.91 -17.24
N GLY A 46 -11.62 -8.58 -17.03
CA GLY A 46 -11.46 -10.03 -17.10
C GLY A 46 -12.13 -10.87 -15.98
N ARG A 47 -12.21 -12.17 -16.29
CA ARG A 47 -12.79 -13.30 -15.54
C ARG A 47 -12.02 -13.64 -14.26
N MET A 48 -12.73 -14.03 -13.21
CA MET A 48 -12.20 -14.57 -11.94
C MET A 48 -12.13 -16.10 -11.97
N LEU A 49 -11.07 -16.69 -11.39
CA LEU A 49 -10.98 -18.10 -11.04
C LEU A 49 -10.93 -18.23 -9.52
N HIS A 50 -11.93 -18.86 -8.92
CA HIS A 50 -11.96 -19.18 -7.49
C HIS A 50 -11.32 -20.55 -7.25
N VAL A 51 -10.25 -20.61 -6.47
CA VAL A 51 -9.75 -21.87 -5.90
C VAL A 51 -10.48 -22.08 -4.57
N GLY A 52 -11.64 -22.73 -4.65
CA GLY A 52 -12.45 -23.03 -3.47
C GLY A 52 -11.86 -24.19 -2.67
N ASN A 53 -11.60 -23.97 -1.39
CA ASN A 53 -11.37 -25.03 -0.41
C ASN A 53 -12.74 -25.52 0.09
N SER A 54 -13.24 -26.62 -0.47
CA SER A 54 -14.56 -27.17 -0.14
C SER A 54 -14.53 -27.97 1.16
N ASN A 55 -14.55 -27.28 2.30
CA ASN A 55 -14.93 -27.86 3.58
C ASN A 55 -16.23 -27.20 4.05
N GLY A 56 -17.34 -27.91 3.87
CA GLY A 56 -18.69 -27.42 4.14
C GLY A 56 -18.88 -26.92 5.58
N ARG A 57 -19.31 -25.66 5.70
CA ARG A 57 -19.95 -25.13 6.90
C ARG A 57 -21.28 -24.49 6.52
N PRO A 58 -22.34 -24.65 7.34
CA PRO A 58 -23.67 -24.15 7.02
C PRO A 58 -23.71 -22.62 7.09
N VAL A 59 -24.37 -22.00 6.11
CA VAL A 59 -24.65 -20.57 6.05
C VAL A 59 -25.79 -20.26 7.02
N MET A 60 -25.53 -19.45 8.05
CA MET A 60 -26.60 -18.93 8.92
C MET A 60 -27.24 -17.68 8.30
N ASN A 61 -28.57 -17.69 8.24
CA ASN A 61 -29.40 -16.53 7.91
C ASN A 61 -29.35 -15.48 9.03
N LEU A 62 -29.05 -14.23 8.69
CA LEU A 62 -29.16 -13.07 9.58
C LEU A 62 -30.48 -12.36 9.32
N SER A 63 -31.39 -12.40 10.30
CA SER A 63 -32.61 -11.59 10.34
C SER A 63 -32.37 -10.23 11.01
N SER A 64 -33.25 -9.29 10.64
CA SER A 64 -33.38 -7.86 10.97
C SER A 64 -32.98 -7.41 12.38
N GLY A 65 -32.39 -6.21 12.45
CA GLY A 65 -31.82 -5.64 13.67
C GLY A 65 -32.76 -4.86 14.59
N GLU A 66 -32.25 -4.66 15.80
CA GLU A 66 -32.70 -3.70 16.80
C GLU A 66 -31.48 -2.89 17.27
N GLN A 67 -31.62 -1.56 17.31
CA GLN A 67 -30.59 -0.65 17.82
C GLN A 67 -30.70 -0.54 19.35
N CYS A 68 -29.63 -0.89 20.07
CA CYS A 68 -29.52 -0.63 21.51
C CYS A 68 -29.16 0.84 21.77
N VAL A 69 -29.96 1.51 22.60
CA VAL A 69 -29.65 2.80 23.23
C VAL A 69 -28.93 2.53 24.54
N GLN A 70 -27.68 3.01 24.71
CA GLN A 70 -26.90 2.80 25.93
C GLN A 70 -27.22 3.86 27.00
N HIS A 71 -27.68 3.40 28.16
CA HIS A 71 -27.65 4.14 29.41
C HIS A 71 -26.39 3.75 30.21
N TYR A 72 -25.61 4.75 30.62
CA TYR A 72 -24.41 4.57 31.44
C TYR A 72 -24.80 4.38 32.91
N GLY A 73 -24.69 3.15 33.43
CA GLY A 73 -24.83 2.87 34.85
C GLY A 73 -24.56 1.39 35.17
N ASN A 74 -23.41 1.14 35.84
CA ASN A 74 -23.01 -0.06 36.59
C ASN A 74 -23.61 -1.42 36.17
N GLY A 75 -22.83 -2.19 35.41
CA GLY A 75 -23.05 -3.61 35.21
C GLY A 75 -21.86 -4.25 34.50
N THR A 76 -21.33 -5.31 35.10
CA THR A 76 -20.31 -6.24 34.61
C THR A 76 -20.14 -6.29 33.09
N CYS A 77 -18.93 -6.02 32.60
CA CYS A 77 -18.55 -6.28 31.20
C CYS A 77 -18.41 -7.79 30.96
N SER A 78 -19.53 -8.50 30.82
CA SER A 78 -19.55 -9.67 29.95
C SER A 78 -19.34 -9.17 28.52
N ASP A 79 -18.52 -9.85 27.73
CA ASP A 79 -18.10 -9.55 26.35
C ASP A 79 -19.26 -9.31 25.35
N ASN A 80 -20.00 -8.24 25.55
CA ASN A 80 -20.86 -7.61 24.56
C ASN A 80 -19.99 -6.59 23.85
N TYR A 81 -19.21 -7.01 22.85
CA TYR A 81 -18.81 -6.11 21.76
C TYR A 81 -19.98 -6.09 20.78
N PRO A 82 -20.93 -5.14 20.88
CA PRO A 82 -22.02 -5.06 19.92
C PRO A 82 -21.38 -4.57 18.62
N THR A 83 -21.50 -5.33 17.54
CA THR A 83 -21.22 -4.85 16.17
C THR A 83 -19.89 -4.08 16.01
N TYR A 84 -18.75 -4.78 16.08
CA TYR A 84 -17.45 -4.17 15.77
C TYR A 84 -17.39 -3.71 14.30
N HIS A 85 -17.82 -2.47 14.04
CA HIS A 85 -17.60 -1.70 12.81
C HIS A 85 -16.21 -1.02 12.81
N GLY A 86 -15.26 -1.56 13.58
CA GLY A 86 -13.95 -0.96 13.81
C GLY A 86 -12.96 -1.25 12.69
N GLN A 87 -11.95 -0.39 12.60
CA GLN A 87 -10.79 -0.54 11.73
C GLN A 87 -10.17 -1.93 11.87
N ARG A 88 -9.98 -2.62 10.75
CA ARG A 88 -9.36 -3.96 10.71
C ARG A 88 -8.54 -4.18 9.45
N LEU A 89 -7.51 -5.02 9.59
CA LEU A 89 -6.82 -5.62 8.46
C LEU A 89 -7.73 -6.70 7.86
N THR A 90 -7.86 -6.68 6.54
CA THR A 90 -8.72 -7.62 5.81
C THR A 90 -7.91 -8.47 4.83
N HIS A 91 -6.94 -7.86 4.15
CA HIS A 91 -6.18 -8.52 3.12
C HIS A 91 -4.68 -8.34 3.31
N VAL A 92 -3.93 -9.36 2.90
CA VAL A 92 -2.54 -9.24 2.45
C VAL A 92 -2.58 -9.29 0.93
N VAL A 93 -2.08 -8.24 0.28
CA VAL A 93 -1.91 -8.21 -1.18
C VAL A 93 -0.42 -8.29 -1.45
N MET A 94 0.02 -9.37 -2.09
CA MET A 94 1.40 -9.57 -2.50
C MET A 94 1.57 -9.25 -3.98
N PRO A 95 1.90 -7.98 -4.33
CA PRO A 95 2.22 -7.61 -5.70
C PRO A 95 3.54 -8.23 -6.14
N PHE A 96 3.66 -8.65 -7.40
CA PHE A 96 4.95 -9.06 -7.95
C PHE A 96 5.00 -8.95 -9.47
N HIS A 97 6.17 -8.58 -9.99
CA HIS A 97 6.46 -8.80 -11.39
C HIS A 97 6.59 -10.30 -11.66
N THR A 98 6.15 -10.78 -12.82
CA THR A 98 6.13 -12.22 -13.13
C THR A 98 7.49 -12.91 -13.01
N SER A 99 8.60 -12.20 -13.29
CA SER A 99 9.97 -12.67 -13.05
C SER A 99 10.35 -12.88 -11.58
N GLN A 100 9.55 -12.38 -10.63
CA GLN A 100 9.77 -12.51 -9.19
C GLN A 100 9.00 -13.67 -8.55
N VAL A 101 8.32 -14.53 -9.33
CA VAL A 101 7.58 -15.69 -8.80
C VAL A 101 8.43 -16.56 -7.87
N GLY A 102 9.72 -16.77 -8.16
CA GLY A 102 10.61 -17.51 -7.28
C GLY A 102 10.81 -16.87 -5.89
N ARG A 103 10.71 -15.54 -5.80
CA ARG A 103 10.74 -14.82 -4.52
C ARG A 103 9.45 -14.99 -3.75
N VAL A 104 8.30 -15.02 -4.43
CA VAL A 104 7.00 -15.34 -3.82
C VAL A 104 7.05 -16.73 -3.20
N GLU A 105 7.47 -17.73 -3.98
CA GLU A 105 7.63 -19.12 -3.52
C GLU A 105 8.58 -19.20 -2.31
N GLY A 106 9.71 -18.49 -2.35
CA GLY A 106 10.66 -18.41 -1.24
C GLY A 106 10.08 -17.78 0.03
N ASN A 107 9.31 -16.70 -0.12
CA ASN A 107 8.66 -16.03 1.00
C ASN A 107 7.58 -16.90 1.63
N LEU A 108 6.73 -17.55 0.82
CA LEU A 108 5.73 -18.51 1.30
C LEU A 108 6.37 -19.67 2.09
N ARG A 109 7.53 -20.18 1.67
CA ARG A 109 8.27 -21.20 2.44
C ARG A 109 8.69 -20.70 3.82
N LEU A 110 9.12 -19.44 3.94
CA LEU A 110 9.50 -18.85 5.23
C LEU A 110 8.33 -18.75 6.20
N TRP A 111 7.09 -18.73 5.71
CA TRP A 111 5.90 -18.72 6.58
C TRP A 111 5.74 -20.03 7.36
N GLN A 112 6.37 -21.12 6.94
CA GLN A 112 6.41 -22.35 7.74
C GLN A 112 7.26 -22.17 9.01
N THR A 113 8.34 -21.38 8.92
CA THR A 113 9.19 -21.04 10.07
C THR A 113 8.61 -19.90 10.90
N PHE A 114 7.96 -18.94 10.24
CA PHE A 114 7.36 -17.75 10.85
C PHE A 114 5.88 -17.64 10.45
N PRO A 115 5.00 -18.48 11.02
CA PRO A 115 3.58 -18.51 10.65
C PRO A 115 2.91 -17.15 10.81
N PRO A 116 2.02 -16.74 9.88
CA PRO A 116 1.37 -15.42 9.90
C PRO A 116 0.55 -15.16 11.15
N CYS A 117 -0.10 -16.19 11.69
CA CYS A 117 -0.91 -16.12 12.89
C CYS A 117 -0.50 -17.23 13.87
N SER A 118 -0.71 -17.04 15.18
CA SER A 118 -0.60 -18.09 16.19
C SER A 118 -1.98 -18.39 16.80
N ARG A 119 -2.24 -19.67 17.10
CA ARG A 119 -3.44 -20.09 17.86
C ARG A 119 -3.28 -19.78 19.36
N GLU A 120 -2.05 -19.84 19.85
CA GLU A 120 -1.71 -19.49 21.23
C GLU A 120 -1.63 -17.95 21.34
N GLY A 121 -2.52 -17.36 22.15
CA GLY A 121 -2.50 -15.92 22.48
C GLY A 121 -3.49 -15.01 21.74
N GLN A 122 -4.66 -15.52 21.32
CA GLN A 122 -5.78 -14.78 20.71
C GLN A 122 -6.01 -13.36 21.30
N PRO A 123 -6.37 -12.35 20.48
CA PRO A 123 -7.55 -12.45 19.63
C PRO A 123 -7.28 -12.12 18.15
N ALA A 124 -7.24 -13.14 17.30
CA ALA A 124 -7.76 -12.95 15.96
C ALA A 124 -9.27 -12.86 16.17
N SER A 125 -9.85 -11.66 16.08
CA SER A 125 -11.30 -11.45 16.14
C SER A 125 -12.05 -12.68 15.59
N PRO A 126 -12.77 -13.46 16.42
CA PRO A 126 -13.14 -14.85 16.14
C PRO A 126 -14.13 -15.04 14.97
N LEU A 127 -14.45 -13.99 14.22
CA LEU A 127 -15.58 -13.96 13.31
C LEU A 127 -15.22 -13.88 11.82
N THR A 128 -13.99 -13.54 11.43
CA THR A 128 -13.61 -13.47 10.00
C THR A 128 -12.11 -13.66 9.78
N GLY A 129 -11.71 -14.54 8.87
CA GLY A 129 -10.29 -14.73 8.54
C GLY A 129 -9.72 -13.60 7.70
N TYR A 130 -8.41 -13.67 7.43
CA TYR A 130 -7.72 -12.78 6.50
C TYR A 130 -7.78 -13.33 5.08
N HIS A 131 -7.64 -12.47 4.06
CA HIS A 131 -7.58 -12.89 2.67
C HIS A 131 -6.17 -12.65 2.11
N LEU A 132 -5.62 -13.58 1.34
CA LEU A 132 -4.37 -13.41 0.62
C LEU A 132 -4.64 -13.26 -0.87
N VAL A 133 -4.09 -12.20 -1.48
CA VAL A 133 -4.12 -12.00 -2.93
C VAL A 133 -2.69 -12.01 -3.47
N LEU A 134 -2.33 -13.04 -4.21
CA LEU A 134 -1.10 -13.13 -4.99
C LEU A 134 -1.34 -12.36 -6.30
N TYR A 135 -0.86 -11.12 -6.37
CA TYR A 135 -1.20 -10.17 -7.42
C TYR A 135 -0.04 -10.00 -8.41
N SER A 136 -0.10 -10.63 -9.58
CA SER A 136 1.01 -10.61 -10.54
C SER A 136 0.85 -9.53 -11.62
N SER A 137 1.95 -9.12 -12.25
CA SER A 137 1.92 -8.18 -13.39
C SER A 137 1.43 -8.80 -14.71
N ALA A 138 1.12 -10.10 -14.74
CA ALA A 138 0.95 -10.87 -15.98
C ALA A 138 -0.05 -10.25 -16.99
N ASP A 139 0.34 -10.32 -18.27
CA ASP A 139 -0.45 -9.91 -19.43
C ASP A 139 -1.53 -10.97 -19.77
N SER A 140 -2.80 -10.58 -19.74
CA SER A 140 -3.94 -11.48 -20.04
C SER A 140 -3.88 -12.10 -21.46
N LYS A 141 -3.12 -11.47 -22.37
CA LYS A 141 -2.91 -12.00 -23.73
C LYS A 141 -2.01 -13.23 -23.73
N LYS A 142 -1.17 -13.44 -22.72
CA LYS A 142 -0.23 -14.56 -22.60
C LYS A 142 -0.82 -15.72 -21.81
N LYS A 143 -1.92 -16.29 -22.30
CA LYS A 143 -2.71 -17.33 -21.59
C LYS A 143 -1.90 -18.54 -21.11
N ALA A 144 -1.03 -19.10 -21.96
CA ALA A 144 -0.22 -20.26 -21.60
C ALA A 144 0.77 -19.94 -20.45
N TYR A 145 1.37 -18.75 -20.50
CA TYR A 145 2.26 -18.28 -19.45
C TYR A 145 1.52 -18.03 -18.12
N ILE A 146 0.31 -17.48 -18.18
CA ILE A 146 -0.55 -17.33 -16.99
C ILE A 146 -0.86 -18.69 -16.38
N ALA A 147 -1.25 -19.68 -17.19
CA ALA A 147 -1.55 -21.02 -16.68
C ALA A 147 -0.34 -21.67 -15.98
N GLU A 148 0.86 -21.52 -16.54
CA GLU A 148 2.10 -21.98 -15.90
C GLU A 148 2.37 -21.25 -14.59
N LEU A 149 2.21 -19.92 -14.57
CA LEU A 149 2.39 -19.10 -13.38
C LEU A 149 1.40 -19.47 -12.27
N GLU A 150 0.12 -19.62 -12.61
CA GLU A 150 -0.93 -20.03 -11.67
C GLU A 150 -0.63 -21.43 -11.10
N ALA A 151 -0.25 -22.39 -11.94
CA ALA A 151 0.09 -23.75 -11.49
C ALA A 151 1.25 -23.74 -10.49
N ARG A 152 2.29 -22.93 -10.73
CA ARG A 152 3.42 -22.76 -9.80
C ARG A 152 2.99 -22.17 -8.45
N LEU A 153 2.18 -21.12 -8.48
CA LEU A 153 1.70 -20.46 -7.26
C LEU A 153 0.77 -21.38 -6.47
N GLN A 154 -0.12 -22.11 -7.15
CA GLN A 154 -0.99 -23.12 -6.54
C GLN A 154 -0.16 -24.22 -5.87
N ALA A 155 0.87 -24.74 -6.54
CA ALA A 155 1.77 -25.72 -5.95
C ALA A 155 2.50 -25.16 -4.72
N ALA A 156 2.97 -23.91 -4.76
CA ALA A 156 3.62 -23.25 -3.63
C ALA A 156 2.68 -23.09 -2.42
N VAL A 157 1.40 -22.72 -2.67
CA VAL A 157 0.37 -22.61 -1.64
C VAL A 157 -0.02 -24.00 -1.10
N ALA A 158 -0.15 -25.02 -1.95
CA ALA A 158 -0.46 -26.38 -1.55
C ALA A 158 0.63 -27.00 -0.65
N ASN A 159 1.87 -26.55 -0.79
CA ASN A 159 2.99 -26.96 0.06
C ASN A 159 3.04 -26.25 1.42
N LEU A 160 2.10 -25.34 1.72
CA LEU A 160 2.01 -24.70 3.04
C LEU A 160 1.38 -25.64 4.06
N THR A 161 1.85 -25.54 5.31
CA THR A 161 1.28 -26.28 6.44
C THR A 161 -0.16 -25.82 6.72
N SER A 162 -0.97 -26.71 7.31
CA SER A 162 -2.34 -26.39 7.74
C SER A 162 -2.43 -25.20 8.69
N ASP A 163 -1.41 -24.97 9.53
CA ASP A 163 -1.35 -23.82 10.43
C ASP A 163 -1.32 -22.49 9.65
N VAL A 164 -0.43 -22.38 8.65
CA VAL A 164 -0.36 -21.21 7.77
C VAL A 164 -1.65 -21.04 6.96
N LEU A 165 -2.17 -22.12 6.37
CA LEU A 165 -3.41 -22.09 5.59
C LEU A 165 -4.60 -21.63 6.45
N SER A 166 -4.64 -22.03 7.73
CA SER A 166 -5.72 -21.64 8.65
C SER A 166 -5.74 -20.15 9.01
N CYS A 167 -4.65 -19.41 8.74
CA CYS A 167 -4.64 -17.95 8.89
C CYS A 167 -5.47 -17.24 7.82
N PHE A 168 -5.73 -17.89 6.68
CA PHE A 168 -6.40 -17.27 5.54
C PHE A 168 -7.74 -17.93 5.26
N GLN A 169 -8.79 -17.11 5.17
CA GLN A 169 -10.12 -17.52 4.73
C GLN A 169 -10.14 -17.80 3.23
N SER A 170 -9.40 -17.02 2.44
CA SER A 170 -9.18 -17.30 1.02
C SER A 170 -7.77 -16.94 0.59
N ILE A 171 -7.29 -17.65 -0.44
CA ILE A 171 -6.05 -17.36 -1.15
C ILE A 171 -6.41 -17.27 -2.63
N GLU A 172 -6.15 -16.12 -3.23
CA GLU A 172 -6.51 -15.81 -4.62
C GLU A 172 -5.26 -15.47 -5.43
N ILE A 173 -5.30 -15.81 -6.71
CA ILE A 173 -4.33 -15.35 -7.69
C ILE A 173 -5.05 -14.36 -8.60
N GLN A 174 -4.51 -13.14 -8.73
CA GLN A 174 -5.05 -12.10 -9.59
C GLN A 174 -3.94 -11.51 -10.46
N HIS A 175 -4.33 -10.93 -11.60
CA HIS A 175 -3.40 -10.38 -12.57
C HIS A 175 -3.71 -8.93 -12.86
N ALA A 176 -2.68 -8.10 -12.89
CA ALA A 176 -2.78 -6.68 -13.19
C ALA A 176 -3.00 -6.40 -14.67
N ASN A 177 -2.83 -7.39 -15.55
CA ASN A 177 -2.97 -7.25 -16.99
C ASN A 177 -2.07 -6.13 -17.54
N LEU A 178 -0.77 -6.18 -17.22
CA LEU A 178 0.20 -5.23 -17.74
C LEU A 178 0.87 -5.82 -18.99
N SER A 179 1.04 -5.00 -20.04
CA SER A 179 1.62 -5.43 -21.31
C SER A 179 2.69 -4.47 -21.81
N GLY A 180 3.64 -4.99 -22.60
CA GLY A 180 4.67 -4.21 -23.29
C GLY A 180 5.41 -3.23 -22.37
N SER A 181 5.37 -1.94 -22.71
CA SER A 181 6.07 -0.88 -21.98
C SER A 181 5.49 -0.56 -20.60
N SER A 182 4.30 -1.07 -20.27
CA SER A 182 3.68 -0.89 -18.95
C SER A 182 4.22 -1.87 -17.90
N ASP A 183 4.75 -3.02 -18.32
CA ASP A 183 5.33 -4.05 -17.45
C ASP A 183 6.83 -3.82 -17.22
N THR A 184 7.17 -2.63 -16.72
CA THR A 184 8.53 -2.34 -16.23
C THR A 184 8.49 -2.26 -14.71
N TYR A 185 9.62 -2.44 -14.03
CA TYR A 185 9.65 -2.39 -12.57
C TYR A 185 9.02 -1.11 -11.99
N TYR A 186 9.42 0.08 -12.45
CA TYR A 186 8.90 1.34 -11.90
C TYR A 186 7.46 1.66 -12.34
N LYS A 187 7.13 1.46 -13.63
CA LYS A 187 5.80 1.78 -14.14
C LYS A 187 4.78 0.73 -13.72
N GLY A 188 5.15 -0.55 -13.78
CA GLY A 188 4.29 -1.68 -13.46
C GLY A 188 3.90 -1.70 -12.00
N THR A 189 4.86 -1.62 -11.08
CA THR A 189 4.56 -1.57 -9.63
C THR A 189 3.65 -0.39 -9.30
N ARG A 190 3.85 0.78 -9.93
CA ARG A 190 2.96 1.94 -9.76
C ARG A 190 1.54 1.67 -10.26
N LEU A 191 1.39 1.09 -11.46
CA LEU A 191 0.07 0.77 -12.01
C LEU A 191 -0.66 -0.27 -11.16
N MET A 192 0.06 -1.22 -10.57
CA MET A 192 -0.51 -2.23 -9.67
C MET A 192 -1.07 -1.61 -8.39
N ILE A 193 -0.30 -0.76 -7.69
CA ILE A 193 -0.81 -0.08 -6.49
C ILE A 193 -1.94 0.92 -6.84
N GLU A 194 -1.84 1.61 -7.98
CA GLU A 194 -2.90 2.50 -8.44
C GLU A 194 -4.21 1.73 -8.65
N LYS A 195 -4.17 0.61 -9.38
CA LYS A 195 -5.34 -0.26 -9.58
C LYS A 195 -5.93 -0.72 -8.26
N LEU A 196 -5.11 -1.02 -7.25
CA LEU A 196 -5.59 -1.35 -5.91
C LEU A 196 -6.32 -0.16 -5.25
N LEU A 197 -5.71 1.02 -5.23
CA LEU A 197 -6.24 2.21 -4.56
C LEU A 197 -7.54 2.73 -5.19
N VAL A 198 -7.66 2.64 -6.53
CA VAL A 198 -8.86 3.06 -7.25
C VAL A 198 -9.93 1.97 -7.35
N GLY A 199 -9.72 0.81 -6.72
CA GLY A 199 -10.72 -0.27 -6.66
C GLY A 199 -10.86 -1.09 -7.95
N LYS A 200 -9.83 -1.09 -8.81
CA LYS A 200 -9.74 -1.98 -9.99
C LYS A 200 -9.26 -3.39 -9.64
N VAL A 201 -8.70 -3.59 -8.44
CA VAL A 201 -8.44 -4.91 -7.87
C VAL A 201 -9.66 -5.34 -7.07
N LYS A 202 -10.24 -6.51 -7.43
CA LYS A 202 -11.43 -7.02 -6.77
C LYS A 202 -11.02 -7.66 -5.44
N LEU A 203 -11.31 -7.00 -4.34
CA LEU A 203 -11.11 -7.55 -3.00
C LEU A 203 -12.43 -8.16 -2.51
N GLN A 204 -12.37 -9.31 -1.84
CA GLN A 204 -13.55 -9.86 -1.17
C GLN A 204 -13.90 -8.93 -0.01
N TYR A 205 -15.12 -8.41 0.00
CA TYR A 205 -15.56 -7.33 0.90
C TYR A 205 -14.93 -5.97 0.57
N PRO A 206 -15.58 -4.83 0.90
CA PRO A 206 -14.95 -3.52 0.85
C PRO A 206 -13.83 -3.49 1.90
N GLY A 207 -12.67 -4.06 1.56
CA GLY A 207 -11.52 -4.19 2.43
C GLY A 207 -11.14 -2.83 2.99
N GLN A 208 -11.05 -2.73 4.31
CA GLN A 208 -10.75 -1.46 4.96
C GLN A 208 -9.24 -1.21 4.93
N TYR A 209 -8.47 -2.03 5.65
CA TYR A 209 -7.02 -2.05 5.56
C TYR A 209 -6.51 -3.25 4.78
N VAL A 210 -5.49 -2.98 3.96
CA VAL A 210 -4.71 -3.96 3.22
C VAL A 210 -3.25 -3.82 3.60
N PHE A 211 -2.56 -4.92 3.84
CA PHE A 211 -1.11 -4.93 3.87
C PHE A 211 -0.59 -5.21 2.45
N TYR A 212 0.06 -4.22 1.84
CA TYR A 212 0.70 -4.37 0.54
C TYR A 212 2.13 -4.87 0.79
N MET A 213 2.44 -6.09 0.34
CA MET A 213 3.63 -6.84 0.73
C MET A 213 4.36 -7.37 -0.50
N GLU A 214 5.37 -6.67 -0.99
CA GLU A 214 6.25 -7.18 -2.05
C GLU A 214 6.98 -8.48 -1.62
N PRO A 215 7.45 -9.30 -2.57
CA PRO A 215 7.95 -10.65 -2.26
C PRO A 215 9.27 -10.67 -1.48
N ASP A 216 9.98 -9.54 -1.40
CA ASP A 216 11.19 -9.34 -0.61
C ASP A 216 10.92 -8.68 0.76
N CYS A 217 9.68 -8.72 1.23
CA CYS A 217 9.31 -8.42 2.60
C CYS A 217 9.23 -9.72 3.42
N TYR A 218 10.25 -10.00 4.24
CA TYR A 218 10.41 -11.28 4.92
C TYR A 218 9.96 -11.21 6.38
N PRO A 219 9.22 -12.22 6.90
CA PRO A 219 8.92 -12.30 8.31
C PRO A 219 10.17 -12.66 9.11
N ILE A 220 10.33 -12.01 10.26
CA ILE A 220 11.38 -12.32 11.25
C ILE A 220 10.80 -12.81 12.58
N ARG A 221 9.46 -12.87 12.67
CA ARG A 221 8.69 -13.37 13.80
C ARG A 221 7.41 -14.03 13.31
N SER A 222 6.98 -15.06 14.01
CA SER A 222 5.63 -15.60 13.89
C SER A 222 4.59 -14.58 14.36
N ASN A 223 3.32 -14.83 14.06
CA ASN A 223 2.18 -14.02 14.48
C ASN A 223 2.20 -12.57 13.92
N TRP A 224 2.88 -12.36 12.79
CA TRP A 224 3.05 -11.05 12.18
C TRP A 224 1.74 -10.45 11.65
N LEU A 225 0.78 -11.28 11.23
CA LEU A 225 -0.51 -10.83 10.70
C LEU A 225 -1.40 -10.26 11.82
N ASN A 226 -1.41 -10.91 12.99
CA ASN A 226 -2.11 -10.39 14.16
C ASN A 226 -1.46 -9.10 14.68
N ALA A 227 -0.12 -8.99 14.62
CA ALA A 227 0.56 -7.75 14.95
C ALA A 227 0.16 -6.60 14.01
N LEU A 228 0.09 -6.87 12.70
CA LEU A 228 -0.37 -5.88 11.71
C LEU A 228 -1.82 -5.47 11.95
N ASP A 229 -2.71 -6.42 12.20
CA ASP A 229 -4.12 -6.16 12.48
C ASP A 229 -4.30 -5.35 13.77
N THR A 230 -3.57 -5.69 14.83
CA THR A 230 -3.54 -4.92 16.09
C THR A 230 -3.11 -3.47 15.83
N SER A 231 -2.19 -3.25 14.89
CA SER A 231 -1.68 -1.91 14.56
C SER A 231 -2.69 -1.01 13.82
N VAL A 232 -3.85 -1.55 13.40
CA VAL A 232 -4.94 -0.79 12.76
C VAL A 232 -6.22 -0.75 13.60
N ARG A 233 -6.36 -1.63 14.60
CA ARG A 233 -7.55 -1.67 15.47
C ARG A 233 -7.59 -0.51 16.46
N TRP A 234 -8.78 -0.20 16.98
CA TRP A 234 -8.92 0.72 18.11
C TRP A 234 -7.99 0.27 19.28
N PRO A 235 -7.32 1.19 19.99
CA PRO A 235 -7.47 2.65 19.98
C PRO A 235 -6.63 3.39 18.92
N GLN A 236 -6.09 2.70 17.92
CA GLN A 236 -5.27 3.36 16.89
C GLN A 236 -6.12 4.36 16.07
N PRO A 237 -5.60 5.58 15.80
CA PRO A 237 -6.29 6.54 14.97
C PRO A 237 -6.31 6.07 13.51
N SER A 238 -7.37 6.44 12.77
CA SER A 238 -7.45 6.17 11.33
C SER A 238 -6.36 6.90 10.56
N PHE A 239 -5.63 6.14 9.74
CA PHE A 239 -4.60 6.59 8.82
C PHE A 239 -4.89 6.13 7.39
N TRP A 240 -4.20 6.70 6.41
CA TRP A 240 -4.25 6.29 4.99
C TRP A 240 -3.13 5.33 4.63
N MET A 241 -1.91 5.61 5.11
CA MET A 241 -0.74 4.78 4.90
C MET A 241 0.06 4.68 6.20
N LYS A 242 0.48 3.46 6.58
CA LYS A 242 1.33 3.21 7.74
C LYS A 242 2.45 2.24 7.41
N GLY A 243 3.69 2.68 7.57
CA GLY A 243 4.88 1.91 7.17
C GLY A 243 6.16 2.51 7.74
N SER A 244 7.33 1.96 7.38
CA SER A 244 8.61 2.45 7.90
C SER A 244 9.33 3.35 6.90
N ILE A 245 10.11 4.30 7.44
CA ILE A 245 11.23 4.92 6.72
C ILE A 245 12.39 3.94 6.57
N TYR A 246 13.37 4.28 5.75
CA TYR A 246 14.63 3.53 5.67
C TYR A 246 15.36 3.57 7.03
N ARG A 247 15.69 2.38 7.58
CA ARG A 247 16.39 2.22 8.87
C ARG A 247 17.75 1.53 8.74
N GLY A 248 18.10 1.09 7.53
CA GLY A 248 19.36 0.40 7.28
C GLY A 248 20.56 1.33 7.18
N TYR A 249 21.75 0.73 7.04
CA TYR A 249 22.98 1.44 6.72
C TYR A 249 23.55 0.99 5.36
N ASN A 250 23.67 1.92 4.43
CA ASN A 250 24.32 1.72 3.14
C ASN A 250 25.11 2.97 2.76
N LYS A 251 26.45 2.85 2.65
CA LYS A 251 27.35 3.98 2.35
C LYS A 251 26.93 4.79 1.13
N GLY A 252 26.43 4.14 0.08
CA GLY A 252 25.95 4.81 -1.14
C GLY A 252 24.73 5.68 -0.88
N VAL A 253 23.78 5.20 -0.07
CA VAL A 253 22.59 5.97 0.33
C VAL A 253 22.97 7.17 1.18
N TYR A 254 23.87 7.01 2.15
CA TYR A 254 24.35 8.12 2.98
C TYR A 254 25.17 9.15 2.19
N ALA A 255 25.87 8.71 1.13
CA ALA A 255 26.66 9.61 0.28
C ALA A 255 25.79 10.55 -0.57
N THR A 256 24.58 10.16 -0.96
CA THR A 256 23.73 11.01 -1.83
C THR A 256 23.20 12.25 -1.12
N ARG A 257 23.07 12.22 0.22
CA ARG A 257 22.37 13.22 1.03
C ARG A 257 20.99 13.59 0.46
N HIS A 258 20.34 12.67 -0.27
CA HIS A 258 19.07 12.92 -0.94
C HIS A 258 17.91 12.61 0.02
N PRO A 259 17.20 13.61 0.56
CA PRO A 259 16.20 13.42 1.62
C PRO A 259 15.15 12.33 1.34
N PRO A 260 14.61 12.20 0.11
CA PRO A 260 13.68 11.12 -0.19
C PRO A 260 14.23 9.75 0.20
N GLN A 261 15.53 9.47 0.03
CA GLN A 261 16.10 8.14 0.34
C GLN A 261 16.06 7.79 1.83
N TYR A 262 16.00 8.78 2.72
CA TYR A 262 15.94 8.54 4.17
C TYR A 262 14.53 8.58 4.72
N PHE A 263 13.67 9.44 4.16
CA PHE A 263 12.38 9.77 4.77
C PHE A 263 11.17 9.25 4.00
N HIS A 264 11.34 8.71 2.79
CA HIS A 264 10.21 8.07 2.11
C HIS A 264 9.68 6.89 2.94
N MET A 265 8.36 6.81 3.01
CA MET A 265 7.71 5.64 3.56
C MET A 265 7.85 4.52 2.55
N ASN A 266 8.17 3.32 3.02
CA ASN A 266 8.30 2.16 2.16
C ASN A 266 6.98 1.74 1.50
N GLY A 267 7.05 1.19 0.29
CA GLY A 267 5.91 0.60 -0.40
C GLY A 267 5.24 -0.56 0.36
N ASN A 268 6.01 -1.32 1.14
CA ASN A 268 5.53 -2.38 2.03
C ASN A 268 4.91 -1.76 3.29
N ALA A 269 3.62 -1.51 3.23
CA ALA A 269 2.90 -0.73 4.22
C ALA A 269 1.43 -1.17 4.31
N LEU A 270 0.76 -0.70 5.37
CA LEU A 270 -0.68 -0.81 5.55
C LEU A 270 -1.35 0.36 4.83
N TYR A 271 -2.38 0.08 4.03
CA TYR A 271 -3.14 1.06 3.26
C TYR A 271 -4.62 0.97 3.61
N ASN A 272 -5.26 2.10 3.89
CA ASN A 272 -6.70 2.19 4.11
C ASN A 272 -7.46 2.32 2.79
N VAL A 273 -7.45 1.27 1.97
CA VAL A 273 -8.06 1.29 0.63
C VAL A 273 -9.58 1.46 0.67
N GLY A 274 -10.20 1.21 1.84
CA GLY A 274 -11.62 1.44 2.10
C GLY A 274 -11.97 2.89 2.43
N ASP A 275 -11.00 3.75 2.74
CA ASP A 275 -11.25 5.17 3.01
C ASP A 275 -11.50 5.94 1.71
N ARG A 276 -12.75 6.40 1.55
CA ARG A 276 -13.18 7.19 0.40
C ARG A 276 -12.43 8.51 0.27
N GLN A 277 -12.03 9.13 1.38
CA GLN A 277 -11.24 10.36 1.36
C GLN A 277 -9.83 10.10 0.85
N PHE A 278 -9.23 8.96 1.22
CA PHE A 278 -7.92 8.59 0.70
C PHE A 278 -7.95 8.41 -0.82
N ARG A 279 -8.93 7.64 -1.31
CA ARG A 279 -9.12 7.43 -2.76
C ARG A 279 -9.37 8.74 -3.51
N ALA A 280 -10.28 9.57 -2.99
CA ALA A 280 -10.60 10.86 -3.60
C ALA A 280 -9.40 11.83 -3.59
N TRP A 281 -8.58 11.80 -2.55
CA TRP A 281 -7.34 12.58 -2.50
C TRP A 281 -6.31 12.07 -3.52
N TYR A 282 -6.15 10.74 -3.61
CA TYR A 282 -5.21 10.11 -4.53
C TYR A 282 -5.54 10.51 -5.98
N ILE A 283 -6.80 10.38 -6.39
CA ILE A 283 -7.26 10.69 -7.75
C ILE A 283 -7.14 12.18 -8.06
N ARG A 284 -7.53 13.07 -7.13
CA ARG A 284 -7.61 14.52 -7.41
C ARG A 284 -6.28 15.25 -7.31
N HIS A 285 -5.36 14.78 -6.47
CA HIS A 285 -4.14 15.52 -6.15
C HIS A 285 -2.88 14.73 -6.50
N TYR A 286 -2.74 13.52 -5.96
CA TYR A 286 -1.50 12.76 -6.08
C TYR A 286 -1.25 12.23 -7.51
N ARG A 287 -2.27 11.60 -8.12
CA ARG A 287 -2.16 11.03 -9.47
C ARG A 287 -1.79 12.10 -10.52
N PRO A 288 -2.45 13.27 -10.59
CA PRO A 288 -2.05 14.33 -11.51
C PRO A 288 -0.63 14.86 -11.26
N TYR A 289 -0.21 15.00 -10.00
CA TYR A 289 1.15 15.44 -9.66
C TYR A 289 2.22 14.50 -10.23
N VAL A 290 2.00 13.20 -10.07
CA VAL A 290 2.87 12.16 -10.61
C VAL A 290 2.89 12.18 -12.14
N GLN A 291 1.73 12.29 -12.78
CA GLN A 291 1.58 12.28 -14.24
C GLN A 291 2.19 13.52 -14.90
N ALA A 292 2.08 14.69 -14.27
CA ALA A 292 2.62 15.94 -14.77
C ALA A 292 4.15 15.99 -14.74
N ALA A 293 4.78 15.18 -13.89
CA ALA A 293 6.22 15.16 -13.82
C ALA A 293 6.84 14.38 -14.98
N THR A 294 7.93 14.92 -15.54
CA THR A 294 8.65 14.27 -16.63
C THR A 294 8.97 12.81 -16.27
N PRO A 295 8.68 11.83 -17.15
CA PRO A 295 8.97 10.43 -16.90
C PRO A 295 10.46 10.24 -16.65
N ARG A 296 10.87 10.26 -15.38
CA ARG A 296 12.23 9.88 -14.99
C ARG A 296 12.25 8.39 -14.71
N LYS A 297 13.29 7.73 -15.22
CA LYS A 297 13.49 6.27 -15.13
C LYS A 297 13.68 5.76 -13.69
N ASP A 298 13.67 6.63 -12.68
CA ASP A 298 14.05 6.35 -11.29
C ASP A 298 12.96 6.69 -10.26
N ARG A 299 11.71 6.87 -10.70
CA ARG A 299 10.60 7.18 -9.78
C ARG A 299 9.86 5.93 -9.33
N SER A 300 10.23 5.39 -8.17
CA SER A 300 9.38 4.43 -7.46
C SER A 300 8.13 5.13 -6.91
N PHE A 301 7.03 4.37 -6.76
CA PHE A 301 5.75 4.94 -6.35
C PHE A 301 5.78 5.44 -4.89
N ASP A 302 6.53 4.75 -4.02
CA ASP A 302 6.64 5.04 -2.60
C ASP A 302 7.49 6.29 -2.32
N THR A 303 8.58 6.48 -3.08
CA THR A 303 9.35 7.73 -3.08
C THR A 303 8.50 8.93 -3.53
N ASP A 304 7.54 8.70 -4.43
CA ASP A 304 6.72 9.79 -4.96
C ASP A 304 5.65 10.30 -4.00
N PHE A 305 5.13 9.45 -3.10
CA PHE A 305 4.33 9.92 -1.98
C PHE A 305 5.11 10.93 -1.14
N TRP A 306 6.37 10.63 -0.82
CA TRP A 306 7.22 11.57 -0.09
C TRP A 306 7.42 12.86 -0.87
N ARG A 307 7.74 12.77 -2.17
CA ARG A 307 7.92 13.98 -3.01
C ARG A 307 6.67 14.85 -3.01
N PHE A 308 5.48 14.26 -3.18
CA PHE A 308 4.22 15.01 -3.11
C PHE A 308 4.05 15.70 -1.75
N LEU A 309 4.27 14.97 -0.65
CA LEU A 309 4.05 15.46 0.71
C LEU A 309 5.02 16.56 1.14
N TYR A 310 6.21 16.61 0.54
CA TYR A 310 7.25 17.59 0.87
C TYR A 310 7.47 18.66 -0.20
N ASP A 311 6.67 18.64 -1.26
CA ASP A 311 6.65 19.70 -2.26
C ASP A 311 5.84 20.89 -1.73
N LEU A 312 6.51 22.05 -1.60
CA LEU A 312 5.88 23.26 -1.09
C LEU A 312 4.77 23.78 -1.99
N GLU A 313 4.74 23.42 -3.29
CA GLU A 313 3.62 23.74 -4.17
C GLU A 313 2.32 23.05 -3.73
N ASN A 314 2.41 21.93 -3.00
CA ASN A 314 1.27 21.15 -2.52
C ASN A 314 0.90 21.44 -1.05
N ILE A 315 1.57 22.38 -0.37
CA ILE A 315 1.49 22.53 1.10
C ILE A 315 0.06 22.72 1.63
N MET A 316 -0.80 23.42 0.89
CA MET A 316 -2.19 23.66 1.30
C MET A 316 -3.00 22.37 1.37
N VAL A 317 -2.80 21.46 0.42
CA VAL A 317 -3.43 20.13 0.41
C VAL A 317 -2.77 19.24 1.47
N VAL A 318 -1.44 19.27 1.56
CA VAL A 318 -0.67 18.41 2.47
C VAL A 318 -1.01 18.69 3.93
N ARG A 319 -1.15 19.96 4.35
CA ARG A 319 -1.49 20.32 5.73
C ARG A 319 -2.76 19.64 6.25
N GLN A 320 -3.69 19.34 5.35
CA GLN A 320 -4.95 18.68 5.69
C GLN A 320 -4.81 17.17 5.90
N VAL A 321 -3.76 16.55 5.36
CA VAL A 321 -3.68 15.08 5.23
C VAL A 321 -2.38 14.47 5.76
N ILE A 322 -1.36 15.27 6.05
CA ILE A 322 -0.03 14.75 6.43
C ILE A 322 -0.09 13.82 7.65
N HIS A 323 -1.01 14.12 8.59
CA HIS A 323 -1.24 13.30 9.78
C HIS A 323 -1.84 11.91 9.48
N LYS A 324 -2.28 11.64 8.24
CA LYS A 324 -2.76 10.34 7.77
C LYS A 324 -1.63 9.42 7.26
N PHE A 325 -0.40 9.91 7.20
CA PHE A 325 0.80 9.14 6.84
C PHE A 325 1.61 8.88 8.11
N VAL A 326 1.52 7.65 8.62
CA VAL A 326 2.05 7.29 9.94
C VAL A 326 3.29 6.41 9.79
N TYR A 327 4.41 6.82 10.41
CA TYR A 327 5.57 5.95 10.50
C TYR A 327 5.39 4.89 11.58
N ALA A 328 5.78 3.65 11.27
CA ALA A 328 5.70 2.51 12.18
C ALA A 328 6.88 1.55 11.97
N GLU A 329 7.22 0.79 13.00
CA GLU A 329 8.37 -0.13 13.00
C GLU A 329 8.00 -1.58 12.70
N ILE A 330 6.70 -1.87 12.56
CA ILE A 330 6.20 -3.24 12.38
C ILE A 330 6.68 -3.90 11.09
N VAL A 331 6.87 -3.10 10.03
CA VAL A 331 7.46 -3.50 8.75
C VAL A 331 8.67 -2.61 8.46
N MET A 332 9.87 -3.09 8.73
CA MET A 332 11.07 -2.27 8.72
C MET A 332 11.76 -2.27 7.35
N ASN A 333 12.12 -1.09 6.84
CA ASN A 333 12.76 -0.95 5.53
C ASN A 333 14.30 -0.98 5.64
N TYR A 334 14.91 -2.06 5.15
CA TYR A 334 16.38 -2.24 5.08
C TYR A 334 16.96 -2.10 3.67
N TRP A 335 16.13 -2.18 2.63
CA TRP A 335 16.45 -1.95 1.21
C TRP A 335 17.76 -2.61 0.71
N LYS A 336 18.91 -1.95 0.79
CA LYS A 336 20.23 -2.45 0.33
C LYS A 336 21.24 -2.62 1.46
N SER A 337 20.75 -2.86 2.67
CA SER A 337 21.57 -2.93 3.89
C SER A 337 21.59 -4.35 4.40
N SER A 338 22.72 -4.76 4.98
CA SER A 338 22.78 -6.03 5.70
C SER A 338 22.12 -5.91 7.07
N TYR A 339 21.53 -7.01 7.55
CA TYR A 339 20.95 -7.10 8.88
C TYR A 339 21.07 -8.51 9.45
N SER A 340 21.09 -8.62 10.78
CA SER A 340 20.95 -9.90 11.49
C SER A 340 19.58 -9.97 12.12
N VAL A 341 18.86 -11.08 11.90
CA VAL A 341 17.51 -11.28 12.45
C VAL A 341 17.53 -11.25 13.97
N ALA A 342 18.52 -11.88 14.61
CA ALA A 342 18.66 -11.87 16.07
C ALA A 342 18.79 -10.44 16.61
N LYS A 343 19.71 -9.66 16.03
CA LYS A 343 19.92 -8.26 16.43
C LYS A 343 18.69 -7.38 16.20
N LEU A 344 17.97 -7.57 15.09
CA LEU A 344 16.73 -6.83 14.84
C LEU A 344 15.65 -7.19 15.85
N ARG A 345 15.52 -8.47 16.20
CA ARG A 345 14.52 -8.90 17.18
C ARG A 345 14.81 -8.39 18.58
N GLU A 346 16.08 -8.24 18.92
CA GLU A 346 16.51 -7.64 20.19
C GLU A 346 16.30 -6.12 20.19
N THR A 347 16.76 -5.43 19.14
CA THR A 347 16.75 -3.95 19.08
C THR A 347 15.35 -3.39 18.84
N PHE A 348 14.54 -4.08 18.03
CA PHE A 348 13.21 -3.65 17.62
C PHE A 348 12.18 -4.73 17.97
N PRO A 349 11.71 -4.77 19.23
CA PRO A 349 10.80 -5.81 19.71
C PRO A 349 9.47 -5.85 18.90
N ASN A 350 9.05 -4.70 18.39
CA ASN A 350 7.81 -4.56 17.62
C ASN A 350 7.96 -4.77 16.11
N THR A 351 9.15 -5.12 15.61
CA THR A 351 9.36 -5.43 14.19
C THR A 351 9.09 -6.90 13.94
N TYR A 352 8.17 -7.16 13.01
CA TYR A 352 7.77 -8.51 12.61
C TYR A 352 8.20 -8.85 11.19
N LEU A 353 8.33 -7.84 10.34
CA LEU A 353 8.66 -7.97 8.93
C LEU A 353 9.81 -7.04 8.56
N VAL A 354 10.65 -7.47 7.63
CA VAL A 354 11.78 -6.69 7.11
C VAL A 354 11.71 -6.67 5.59
N HIS A 355 11.63 -5.47 5.01
CA HIS A 355 11.65 -5.27 3.57
C HIS A 355 13.07 -5.07 3.04
N GLY A 356 13.41 -5.89 2.04
CA GLY A 356 14.66 -5.86 1.33
C GLY A 356 15.85 -6.24 2.20
N GLY A 357 17.02 -5.75 1.82
CA GLY A 357 18.28 -5.94 2.52
C GLY A 357 18.91 -7.31 2.26
N TYR A 358 20.01 -7.56 2.98
CA TYR A 358 20.75 -8.82 2.91
C TYR A 358 20.81 -9.41 4.31
N GLN A 359 20.00 -10.44 4.57
CA GLN A 359 20.07 -11.18 5.82
C GLN A 359 21.46 -11.80 5.97
N LYS A 360 22.11 -11.49 7.09
CA LYS A 360 23.34 -12.14 7.56
C LYS A 360 22.96 -13.14 8.65
N PRO A 361 23.78 -14.19 8.83
CA PRO A 361 23.61 -15.17 9.90
C PRO A 361 23.41 -14.51 11.28
#